data_AF-A7TD59-F1
#
_entry.id   AF-A7TD59-F1
#
_cell.length_a   1.000
_cell.length_b   1.000
_cell.length_c   1.000
_cell.angle_alpha   90.00
_cell.angle_beta   90.00
_cell.angle_gamma   90.00
#
_symmetry.space_group_name_H-M   'P 1'
#
loop_
_entity.id
_entity.type
_entity.pdbx_description
1 polymer ?
#
loop_
_entity_poly.entity_id
_entity_poly.type
_entity_poly.pdbx_seq_one_letter_code
_entity_poly.pdbx_strand_id
1 'polypeptide(L)'
;TTVAATPSPTVEIALDTTVAATPSPTVEIALDTTVAATPSPTVEIALNTTVAATPSPTVELALNTTVAATPSPTVELALNTTVAATPSPTVEIALNTTVAATPSPTVEIALNTTVAATPSPTVEIALNTTVAATPSPTVEIALNTTVAATP
;
A
#
# COMPACT_ATOMS: atom_id res chain seq x y z
N THR A 1 6.47 4.62 -22.45
CA THR A 1 6.68 6.08 -22.63
C THR A 1 7.21 6.69 -21.34
N THR A 2 7.80 7.89 -21.35
CA THR A 2 8.15 8.61 -20.10
C THR A 2 7.38 9.92 -20.03
N VAL A 3 6.64 10.13 -18.95
CA VAL A 3 5.88 11.37 -18.71
C VAL A 3 6.53 12.11 -17.54
N ALA A 4 6.92 13.37 -17.79
CA ALA A 4 7.39 14.30 -16.78
C ALA A 4 6.42 15.49 -16.72
N ALA A 5 5.80 15.73 -15.56
CA ALA A 5 4.73 16.70 -15.43
C ALA A 5 5.02 17.78 -14.36
N THR A 6 4.49 18.98 -14.61
CA THR A 6 4.60 20.22 -13.81
C THR A 6 3.63 20.22 -12.61
N PRO A 7 3.63 21.22 -11.70
CA PRO A 7 2.85 21.19 -10.45
C PRO A 7 1.36 20.89 -10.62
N SER A 8 0.86 20.01 -9.75
CA SER A 8 -0.50 19.47 -9.69
C SER A 8 -1.03 18.91 -11.00
N PRO A 9 -0.28 18.01 -11.68
CA PRO A 9 -0.72 17.45 -12.94
C PRO A 9 -1.73 16.32 -12.73
N THR A 10 -2.69 16.20 -13.65
CA THR A 10 -3.47 14.98 -13.84
C THR A 10 -2.87 14.20 -15.00
N VAL A 11 -2.49 12.95 -14.75
CA VAL A 11 -1.86 12.07 -15.75
C VAL A 11 -2.69 10.80 -15.88
N GLU A 12 -3.29 10.61 -17.06
CA GLU A 12 -4.01 9.39 -17.42
C GLU A 12 -3.19 8.57 -18.43
N ILE A 13 -2.92 7.30 -18.10
CA ILE A 13 -2.11 6.41 -18.93
C ILE A 13 -2.79 5.06 -19.09
N ALA A 14 -2.87 4.61 -20.34
CA ALA A 14 -3.45 3.32 -20.66
C ALA A 14 -2.45 2.15 -20.61
N LEU A 15 -1.18 2.32 -21.04
CA LEU A 15 -0.21 1.22 -21.12
C LEU A 15 1.25 1.68 -20.98
N ASP A 16 2.09 0.79 -20.44
CA ASP A 16 3.56 0.73 -20.61
C ASP A 16 4.28 2.07 -20.49
N THR A 17 4.24 2.66 -19.30
CA THR A 17 4.77 4.01 -19.06
C THR A 17 5.47 4.14 -17.72
N THR A 18 6.49 4.99 -17.71
CA THR A 18 7.14 5.49 -16.51
C THR A 18 6.69 6.92 -16.26
N VAL A 19 6.18 7.20 -15.06
CA VAL A 19 5.71 8.53 -14.66
C VAL A 19 6.63 9.11 -13.60
N ALA A 20 7.07 10.35 -13.82
CA ALA A 20 7.71 11.18 -12.83
C ALA A 20 6.93 12.50 -12.70
N ALA A 21 6.18 12.70 -11.61
CA ALA A 21 5.25 13.83 -11.49
C ALA A 21 5.40 14.57 -10.16
N THR A 22 5.47 15.90 -10.23
CA THR A 22 5.70 16.76 -9.05
C THR A 22 5.15 18.19 -9.19
N PRO A 23 4.74 18.86 -8.09
CA PRO A 23 4.16 18.38 -6.82
C PRO A 23 2.67 18.00 -6.91
N SER A 24 2.18 17.17 -5.97
CA SER A 24 0.76 16.81 -5.77
C SER A 24 0.02 16.30 -7.02
N PRO A 25 0.55 15.31 -7.75
CA PRO A 25 -0.11 14.78 -8.94
C PRO A 25 -1.28 13.85 -8.61
N THR A 26 -2.24 13.83 -9.53
CA THR A 26 -3.21 12.73 -9.66
C THR A 26 -2.79 11.87 -10.83
N VAL A 27 -2.55 10.58 -10.59
CA VAL A 27 -2.05 9.65 -11.60
C VAL A 27 -2.99 8.46 -11.67
N GLU A 28 -3.63 8.27 -12.82
CA GLU A 28 -4.53 7.16 -13.11
C GLU A 28 -3.91 6.27 -14.18
N ILE A 29 -3.77 4.97 -13.88
CA ILE A 29 -3.08 4.04 -14.77
C ILE A 29 -3.79 2.70 -14.90
N ALA A 30 -3.95 2.25 -16.14
CA ALA A 30 -4.58 0.97 -16.41
C ALA A 30 -3.61 -0.24 -16.35
N LEU A 31 -2.43 -0.20 -16.99
CA LEU A 31 -1.61 -1.42 -17.14
C LEU A 31 -0.09 -1.18 -17.23
N ASP A 32 0.68 -2.04 -16.54
CA ASP A 32 2.13 -2.26 -16.68
C ASP A 32 2.96 -0.97 -16.57
N THR A 33 3.07 -0.39 -15.37
CA THR A 33 3.75 0.90 -15.17
C THR A 33 4.60 1.01 -13.92
N THR A 34 5.50 1.99 -13.96
CA THR A 34 6.28 2.44 -12.80
C THR A 34 5.99 3.91 -12.53
N VAL A 35 5.59 4.22 -11.29
CA VAL A 35 5.26 5.59 -10.87
C VAL A 35 6.23 6.06 -9.80
N ALA A 36 6.83 7.23 -10.02
CA ALA A 36 7.56 8.01 -9.03
C ALA A 36 6.88 9.38 -8.87
N ALA A 37 6.18 9.62 -7.76
CA ALA A 37 5.34 10.80 -7.60
C ALA A 37 5.58 11.50 -6.27
N THR A 38 5.83 12.81 -6.30
CA THR A 38 6.17 13.57 -5.07
C THR A 38 5.82 15.05 -5.16
N PRO A 39 5.55 15.77 -4.05
CA PRO A 39 4.91 15.36 -2.79
C PRO A 39 3.41 15.08 -2.89
N SER A 40 2.85 14.33 -1.95
CA SER A 40 1.41 14.11 -1.73
C SER A 40 0.60 13.72 -2.97
N PRO A 41 1.01 12.67 -3.70
CA PRO A 41 0.28 12.22 -4.88
C PRO A 41 -0.97 11.42 -4.51
N THR A 42 -1.96 11.46 -5.40
CA THR A 42 -3.04 10.48 -5.48
C THR A 42 -2.76 9.57 -6.66
N VAL A 43 -2.70 8.26 -6.43
CA VAL A 43 -2.32 7.27 -7.43
C VAL A 43 -3.36 6.15 -7.45
N GLU A 44 -4.05 5.99 -8.57
CA GLU A 44 -5.01 4.90 -8.82
C GLU A 44 -4.49 4.01 -9.94
N ILE A 45 -4.38 2.71 -9.68
CA ILE A 45 -3.80 1.78 -10.65
C ILE A 45 -4.50 0.42 -10.70
N ALA A 46 -4.84 -0.02 -11.92
CA ALA A 46 -5.55 -1.28 -12.11
C ALA A 46 -4.64 -2.53 -12.12
N LEU A 47 -3.56 -2.60 -12.93
CA LEU A 47 -2.84 -3.87 -13.16
C LEU A 47 -1.31 -3.77 -13.26
N ASN A 48 -0.60 -4.67 -12.57
CA ASN A 48 0.83 -4.99 -12.72
C ASN A 48 1.78 -3.79 -12.57
N THR A 49 1.81 -3.15 -11.40
CA THR A 49 2.52 -1.87 -11.25
C THR A 49 3.42 -1.78 -10.04
N THR A 50 4.42 -0.91 -10.16
CA THR A 50 5.32 -0.55 -9.07
C THR A 50 5.18 0.94 -8.77
N VAL A 51 4.86 1.28 -7.52
CA VAL A 51 4.66 2.66 -7.07
C VAL A 51 5.70 3.02 -6.02
N ALA A 52 6.39 4.14 -6.24
CA ALA A 52 7.21 4.83 -5.26
C ALA A 52 6.65 6.25 -5.06
N ALA A 53 6.03 6.51 -3.92
CA ALA A 53 5.28 7.76 -3.69
C ALA A 53 5.62 8.40 -2.35
N THR A 54 6.00 9.68 -2.37
CA THR A 54 6.42 10.40 -1.15
C THR A 54 6.21 11.91 -1.25
N PRO A 55 6.03 12.66 -0.15
CA PRO A 55 5.42 12.30 1.13
C PRO A 55 3.90 12.12 1.10
N SER A 56 3.33 11.39 2.07
CA SER A 56 1.88 11.28 2.35
C SER A 56 0.99 11.00 1.14
N PRO A 57 1.25 9.91 0.39
CA PRO A 57 0.45 9.56 -0.77
C PRO A 57 -0.86 8.86 -0.40
N THR A 58 -1.86 9.00 -1.27
CA THR A 58 -3.05 8.13 -1.31
C THR A 58 -2.92 7.20 -2.51
N VAL A 59 -3.05 5.90 -2.29
CA VAL A 59 -2.62 4.89 -3.24
C VAL A 59 -3.67 3.76 -3.30
N GLU A 60 -4.38 3.63 -4.41
CA GLU A 60 -5.42 2.62 -4.65
C GLU A 60 -5.02 1.67 -5.78
N LEU A 61 -4.93 0.36 -5.51
CA LEU A 61 -4.42 -0.62 -6.46
C LEU A 61 -5.25 -1.90 -6.53
N ALA A 62 -5.62 -2.31 -7.75
CA ALA A 62 -6.48 -3.47 -7.93
C ALA A 62 -5.71 -4.81 -8.02
N LEU A 63 -4.68 -4.96 -8.86
CA LEU A 63 -4.14 -6.31 -9.15
C LEU A 63 -2.63 -6.40 -9.43
N ASN A 64 -1.95 -7.33 -8.73
CA ASN A 64 -0.53 -7.69 -8.90
C ASN A 64 0.43 -6.50 -8.76
N THR A 65 0.48 -5.86 -7.60
CA THR A 65 1.19 -4.58 -7.46
C THR A 65 2.18 -4.55 -6.30
N THR A 66 3.20 -3.71 -6.44
CA THR A 66 4.20 -3.45 -5.40
C THR A 66 4.21 -1.97 -5.04
N VAL A 67 4.06 -1.66 -3.76
CA VAL A 67 3.99 -0.28 -3.26
C VAL A 67 5.08 -0.02 -2.24
N ALA A 68 5.84 1.06 -2.47
CA ALA A 68 6.74 1.66 -1.50
C ALA A 68 6.31 3.12 -1.25
N ALA A 69 5.77 3.41 -0.07
CA ALA A 69 5.13 4.69 0.21
C ALA A 69 5.55 5.28 1.56
N THR A 70 6.01 6.53 1.57
CA THR A 70 6.53 7.19 2.79
C THR A 70 6.40 8.71 2.75
N PRO A 71 6.25 9.45 3.88
CA PRO A 71 5.71 9.06 5.17
C PRO A 71 4.17 9.11 5.21
N SER A 72 3.55 8.37 6.13
CA SER A 72 2.10 8.39 6.42
C SER A 72 1.19 8.18 5.20
N PRO A 73 1.37 7.09 4.43
CA PRO A 73 0.51 6.80 3.30
C PRO A 73 -0.84 6.20 3.72
N THR A 74 -1.85 6.42 2.88
CA THR A 74 -3.08 5.62 2.86
C THR A 74 -3.03 4.70 1.65
N VAL A 75 -3.13 3.39 1.86
CA VAL A 75 -3.01 2.38 0.79
C VAL A 75 -4.19 1.43 0.83
N GLU A 76 -4.90 1.31 -0.29
CA GLU A 76 -6.01 0.37 -0.47
C GLU A 76 -5.66 -0.61 -1.60
N LEU A 77 -5.75 -1.92 -1.32
CA LEU A 77 -5.33 -2.95 -2.28
C LEU A 77 -6.32 -4.11 -2.39
N ALA A 78 -6.66 -4.49 -3.62
CA ALA A 78 -7.60 -5.58 -3.83
C ALA A 78 -6.95 -6.97 -3.94
N LEU A 79 -5.91 -7.18 -4.79
CA LEU A 79 -5.48 -8.55 -5.14
C LEU A 79 -3.97 -8.72 -5.40
N ASN A 80 -3.35 -9.71 -4.76
CA ASN A 80 -1.97 -10.16 -5.00
C ASN A 80 -0.92 -9.03 -4.89
N THR A 81 -0.82 -8.39 -3.74
CA THR A 81 0.02 -7.19 -3.61
C THR A 81 1.09 -7.31 -2.52
N THR A 82 2.17 -6.56 -2.69
CA THR A 82 3.23 -6.40 -1.68
C THR A 82 3.36 -4.94 -1.30
N VAL A 83 3.32 -4.64 0.00
CA VAL A 83 3.34 -3.28 0.52
C VAL A 83 4.49 -3.10 1.51
N ALA A 84 5.28 -2.05 1.28
CA ALA A 84 6.22 -1.50 2.25
C ALA A 84 5.87 -0.04 2.53
N ALA A 85 5.36 0.25 3.73
CA ALA A 85 4.81 1.57 4.05
C ALA A 85 5.31 2.08 5.40
N THR A 86 5.88 3.30 5.42
CA THR A 86 6.47 3.87 6.65
C THR A 86 6.48 5.39 6.64
N PRO A 87 6.49 6.10 7.78
CA PRO A 87 5.87 5.81 9.09
C PRO A 87 4.35 5.90 9.09
N SER A 88 3.71 5.24 10.07
CA SER A 88 2.27 5.35 10.40
C SER A 88 1.32 5.24 9.22
N PRO A 89 1.38 4.15 8.44
CA PRO A 89 0.48 3.95 7.32
C PRO A 89 -0.90 3.46 7.77
N THR A 90 -1.91 3.77 6.97
CA THR A 90 -3.21 3.09 6.97
C THR A 90 -3.25 2.17 5.74
N VAL A 91 -3.48 0.87 5.95
CA VAL A 91 -3.47 -0.14 4.88
C VAL A 91 -4.73 -0.97 4.93
N GLU A 92 -5.52 -0.97 3.86
CA GLU A 92 -6.70 -1.83 3.68
C GLU A 92 -6.46 -2.84 2.55
N ILE A 93 -6.78 -4.10 2.81
CA ILE A 93 -6.50 -5.20 1.90
C ILE A 93 -7.67 -6.19 1.78
N ALA A 94 -8.00 -6.55 0.54
CA ALA A 94 -8.94 -7.63 0.27
C ALA A 94 -8.31 -9.04 0.17
N LEU A 95 -7.33 -9.31 -0.71
CA LEU A 95 -6.92 -10.70 -1.04
C LEU A 95 -5.41 -10.91 -1.32
N ASN A 96 -4.84 -11.97 -0.72
CA ASN A 96 -3.53 -12.55 -1.06
C ASN A 96 -2.38 -11.53 -1.02
N THR A 97 -2.05 -10.96 0.13
CA THR A 97 -1.03 -9.90 0.20
C THR A 97 0.03 -10.14 1.25
N THR A 98 1.16 -9.46 1.07
CA THR A 98 2.22 -9.33 2.06
C THR A 98 2.40 -7.87 2.44
N VAL A 99 2.35 -7.58 3.75
CA VAL A 99 2.49 -6.22 4.28
C VAL A 99 3.68 -6.14 5.23
N ALA A 100 4.54 -5.15 5.00
CA ALA A 100 5.53 -4.67 5.95
C ALA A 100 5.25 -3.19 6.27
N ALA A 101 4.81 -2.89 7.48
CA ALA A 101 4.34 -1.55 7.86
C ALA A 101 4.90 -1.11 9.20
N THR A 102 5.57 0.05 9.24
CA THR A 102 6.24 0.55 10.46
C THR A 102 6.39 2.07 10.48
N PRO A 103 6.51 2.75 11.63
CA PRO A 103 5.91 2.48 12.94
C PRO A 103 4.41 2.70 13.01
N SER A 104 3.74 2.01 13.95
CA SER A 104 2.34 2.20 14.35
C SER A 104 1.32 2.23 13.20
N PRO A 105 1.28 1.15 12.39
CA PRO A 105 0.32 1.06 11.30
C PRO A 105 -1.09 0.68 11.80
N THR A 106 -2.09 1.10 11.03
CA THR A 106 -3.45 0.52 11.06
C THR A 106 -3.61 -0.35 9.83
N VAL A 107 -3.94 -1.64 10.03
CA VAL A 107 -4.02 -2.62 8.95
C VAL A 107 -5.35 -3.37 9.04
N GLU A 108 -6.17 -3.32 7.99
CA GLU A 108 -7.42 -4.08 7.84
C GLU A 108 -7.31 -5.08 6.71
N ILE A 109 -7.73 -6.33 6.95
CA ILE A 109 -7.52 -7.44 6.04
C ILE A 109 -8.70 -8.38 5.96
N ALA A 110 -9.15 -8.67 4.73
CA ALA A 110 -10.15 -9.69 4.50
C ALA A 110 -9.59 -11.13 4.37
N LEU A 111 -8.70 -11.45 3.42
CA LEU A 111 -8.39 -12.86 3.08
C LEU A 111 -6.91 -13.16 2.75
N ASN A 112 -6.39 -14.27 3.31
CA ASN A 112 -5.13 -14.93 2.92
C ASN A 112 -3.90 -13.99 2.91
N THR A 113 -3.47 -13.45 4.04
CA THR A 113 -2.35 -12.50 4.05
C THR A 113 -1.26 -12.82 5.05
N THR A 114 -0.08 -12.24 4.81
CA THR A 114 1.02 -12.19 5.77
C THR A 114 1.31 -10.76 6.17
N VAL A 115 1.31 -10.47 7.46
CA VAL A 115 1.56 -9.12 8.00
C VAL A 115 2.77 -9.13 8.92
N ALA A 116 3.70 -8.21 8.69
CA ALA A 116 4.75 -7.82 9.60
C ALA A 116 4.59 -6.33 9.96
N ALA A 117 4.18 -6.05 11.20
CA ALA A 117 3.80 -4.71 11.62
C ALA A 117 4.43 -4.34 12.97
N THR A 118 5.21 -3.25 13.01
CA THR A 118 5.97 -2.87 14.22
C THR A 118 6.22 -1.37 14.27
N PRO A 119 6.46 -0.74 15.44
CA PRO A 119 5.88 -0.99 16.77
C PRO A 119 4.40 -0.61 16.88
N SER A 120 3.69 -1.21 17.84
CA SER A 120 2.31 -0.87 18.26
C SER A 120 1.27 -0.81 17.14
N PRO A 121 1.11 -1.88 16.33
CA PRO A 121 0.11 -1.88 15.26
C PRO A 121 -1.31 -2.13 15.78
N THR A 122 -2.30 -1.61 15.04
CA THR A 122 -3.70 -2.04 15.11
C THR A 122 -3.99 -2.89 13.89
N VAL A 123 -4.42 -4.14 14.08
CA VAL A 123 -4.65 -5.09 13.00
C VAL A 123 -6.02 -5.75 13.12
N GLU A 124 -6.86 -5.64 12.10
CA GLU A 124 -8.15 -6.33 11.99
C GLU A 124 -8.13 -7.34 10.85
N ILE A 125 -8.58 -8.57 11.12
CA ILE A 125 -8.47 -9.69 10.19
C ILE A 125 -9.75 -10.51 10.13
N ALA A 126 -10.23 -10.78 8.91
CA ALA A 126 -11.29 -11.74 8.70
C ALA A 126 -10.81 -13.20 8.59
N LEU A 127 -9.97 -13.60 7.61
CA LEU A 127 -9.76 -15.03 7.33
C LEU A 127 -8.36 -15.45 6.80
N ASN A 128 -7.82 -16.56 7.32
CA ASN A 128 -6.59 -17.23 6.87
C ASN A 128 -5.33 -16.36 6.84
N THR A 129 -4.93 -15.73 7.94
CA THR A 129 -3.74 -14.86 7.93
C THR A 129 -2.66 -15.29 8.91
N THR A 130 -1.42 -14.88 8.60
CA THR A 130 -0.28 -14.96 9.49
C THR A 130 0.17 -13.57 9.88
N VAL A 131 0.21 -13.27 11.18
CA VAL A 131 0.58 -11.94 11.68
C VAL A 131 1.75 -12.03 12.65
N ALA A 132 2.79 -11.25 12.36
CA ALA A 132 3.91 -10.93 13.24
C ALA A 132 3.82 -9.46 13.63
N ALA A 133 3.43 -9.18 14.87
CA ALA A 133 3.10 -7.84 15.33
C ALA A 133 3.76 -7.54 16.69
N THR A 134 4.67 -6.56 16.74
CA THR A 134 5.51 -6.31 17.92
C THR A 134 6.01 -4.87 18.00
N PRO A 135 6.35 -4.34 19.18
CA PRO A 135 5.76 -4.62 20.48
C PRO A 135 4.32 -4.10 20.59
N SER A 136 3.56 -4.55 21.60
CA SER A 136 2.24 -4.01 22.01
C SER A 136 1.15 -3.90 20.91
N PRO A 137 0.82 -4.98 20.17
CA PRO A 137 -0.21 -4.92 19.14
C PRO A 137 -1.63 -4.97 19.71
N THR A 138 -2.58 -4.35 18.99
CA THR A 138 -4.02 -4.63 19.13
C THR A 138 -4.45 -5.46 17.92
N VAL A 139 -4.97 -6.66 18.14
CA VAL A 139 -5.32 -7.60 17.05
C VAL A 139 -6.74 -8.15 17.25
N GLU A 140 -7.59 -7.99 16.24
CA GLU A 140 -8.94 -8.58 16.16
C GLU A 140 -9.01 -9.59 15.00
N ILE A 141 -9.66 -10.74 15.24
CA ILE A 141 -9.61 -11.92 14.37
C ILE A 141 -10.97 -12.57 14.29
N ALA A 142 -11.45 -12.86 13.08
CA ALA A 142 -12.63 -13.71 12.88
C ALA A 142 -12.31 -15.22 12.75
N LEU A 143 -11.45 -15.68 11.80
CA LEU A 143 -11.26 -17.12 11.53
C LEU A 143 -9.86 -17.55 11.02
N ASN A 144 -9.38 -18.72 11.50
CA ASN A 144 -8.18 -19.46 11.04
C ASN A 144 -6.90 -18.61 10.86
N THR A 145 -6.44 -17.96 11.93
CA THR A 145 -5.25 -17.11 11.90
C THR A 145 -4.17 -17.61 12.84
N THR A 146 -2.91 -17.42 12.44
CA THR A 146 -1.75 -17.60 13.32
C THR A 146 -1.19 -16.24 13.69
N VAL A 147 -1.11 -15.95 15.00
CA VAL A 147 -0.55 -14.69 15.51
C VAL A 147 0.67 -14.97 16.36
N ALA A 148 1.78 -14.34 15.99
CA ALA A 148 2.98 -14.23 16.79
C ALA A 148 3.13 -12.78 17.26
N ALA A 149 2.80 -12.53 18.53
CA ALA A 149 3.00 -11.25 19.18
C ALA A 149 4.02 -11.43 20.32
N THR A 150 5.06 -10.61 20.33
CA THR A 150 5.97 -10.47 21.47
C THR A 150 5.69 -9.14 22.16
N PRO A 151 5.67 -9.11 23.51
CA PRO A 151 5.49 -7.88 24.26
C PRO A 151 6.55 -6.82 23.93
#